data_AF-A0AAV4T401-F1
#
_entry.id   AF-A0AAV4T401-F1
#
_cell.length_a   1.000
_cell.length_b   1.000
_cell.length_c   1.000
_cell.angle_alpha   90.00
_cell.angle_beta   90.00
_cell.angle_gamma   90.00
#
_symmetry.space_group_name_H-M   'P 1'
#
loop_
_entity.id
_entity.type
_entity.pdbx_description
1 polymer ?
#
loop_
_entity_poly.entity_id
_entity_poly.type
_entity_poly.pdbx_seq_one_letter_code
_entity_poly.pdbx_strand_id
1 'polypeptide(L)'
;MEITVENEELSLKKRRQFSLSENMVESQQQLLPTNLAVFSGRRTSPLCAFASSILFIYVCGIGFYLWSSNFACRLRNFGDPAPVSLSSLAFDIEQRDRYIIIKNYIKPAIHADEKNTMTFATAAIFTDLSHMPEICGKWQGPMSVSVYAPGSDFKTALRKIFNLRLANSCIHQNVSWHLYFDTEFSPSWHKIRSAEEEAELTTTTSGSYDVWIKGTFKSHGHLPFPANIGRNVAIQESKTRYVLVSDLHYYPSINIIPRFLELLKFQGPTGNRVYVLPVFKMAGYGKPPETKSELVQMTAEGNIVLPSGTLDCTQCNIFPHARKWLEVRSPDDTLSVYYVSREKEEFESWQPYYIATKDIPFFDEDQIKEGKFDRKLQLLELCLQHYEFHILDNAFLVQVQEVSETIKDVNILKSFIQHNNQAREKKVEDLLCRYGSDTGCSM
;
A
#
# COMPACT_ATOMS: atom_id res chain seq x y z
N MET A 1 -30.58 -21.04 -36.84
CA MET A 1 -31.15 -22.02 -37.79
C MET A 1 -30.19 -22.02 -38.96
N GLU A 2 -29.43 -23.06 -39.27
CA GLU A 2 -29.67 -24.49 -39.14
C GLU A 2 -28.34 -25.20 -38.85
N ILE A 3 -28.45 -26.29 -38.09
CA ILE A 3 -27.38 -27.20 -37.68
C ILE A 3 -27.37 -28.35 -38.68
N THR A 4 -26.20 -28.83 -39.09
CA THR A 4 -26.00 -30.23 -39.47
C THR A 4 -24.67 -30.74 -38.91
N VAL A 5 -24.70 -31.98 -38.48
CA VAL A 5 -23.81 -32.71 -37.57
C VAL A 5 -23.62 -34.12 -38.17
N GLU A 6 -22.52 -34.80 -37.79
CA GLU A 6 -22.18 -36.24 -37.95
C GLU A 6 -21.59 -36.70 -39.32
N ASN A 7 -20.65 -37.66 -39.41
CA ASN A 7 -19.90 -38.48 -38.45
C ASN A 7 -18.69 -39.19 -39.12
N GLU A 8 -17.73 -39.64 -38.28
CA GLU A 8 -16.93 -40.91 -38.26
C GLU A 8 -16.58 -41.67 -39.57
N GLU A 9 -15.52 -42.46 -39.74
CA GLU A 9 -14.49 -43.14 -38.93
C GLU A 9 -13.48 -43.73 -39.95
N LEU A 10 -12.19 -43.88 -39.62
CA LEU A 10 -11.42 -45.04 -40.14
C LEU A 10 -10.24 -45.39 -39.24
N SER A 11 -10.20 -46.65 -38.84
CA SER A 11 -9.21 -47.24 -37.95
C SER A 11 -8.32 -48.28 -38.68
N LEU A 12 -7.17 -48.55 -38.05
CA LEU A 12 -6.48 -49.86 -37.90
C LEU A 12 -5.13 -50.14 -38.59
N LYS A 13 -4.20 -50.56 -37.69
CA LYS A 13 -3.13 -51.59 -37.79
C LYS A 13 -1.81 -51.15 -38.45
N LYS A 14 -0.60 -51.54 -37.96
CA LYS A 14 -0.20 -52.80 -37.31
C LYS A 14 1.19 -52.70 -36.62
N ARG A 15 1.37 -53.54 -35.59
CA ARG A 15 2.57 -53.91 -34.80
C ARG A 15 3.80 -54.42 -35.59
N ARG A 16 4.98 -54.32 -34.95
CA ARG A 16 6.02 -55.36 -34.63
C ARG A 16 7.44 -54.80 -34.86
N GLN A 17 8.55 -55.23 -34.24
CA GLN A 17 8.92 -56.04 -33.07
C GLN A 17 10.47 -56.09 -33.10
N PHE A 18 11.09 -56.28 -31.93
CA PHE A 18 12.50 -56.58 -31.64
C PHE A 18 13.24 -57.51 -32.62
N SER A 19 14.56 -57.33 -32.75
CA SER A 19 15.52 -58.44 -32.95
C SER A 19 16.91 -58.13 -32.34
N LEU A 20 17.36 -59.06 -31.49
CA LEU A 20 18.72 -59.27 -30.97
C LEU A 20 19.54 -60.15 -31.94
N SER A 21 20.87 -59.97 -31.96
CA SER A 21 21.92 -61.01 -32.11
C SER A 21 23.29 -60.35 -31.84
N GLU A 22 24.06 -60.72 -30.81
CA GLU A 22 25.08 -61.81 -30.80
C GLU A 22 26.15 -61.64 -31.91
N ASN A 23 27.44 -61.89 -31.76
CA ASN A 23 28.44 -62.16 -30.72
C ASN A 23 29.76 -62.23 -31.52
N MET A 24 30.91 -61.79 -30.98
CA MET A 24 32.18 -62.55 -31.01
C MET A 24 33.40 -61.75 -30.52
N VAL A 25 33.92 -62.27 -29.42
CA VAL A 25 35.30 -62.41 -28.93
C VAL A 25 36.41 -62.31 -30.00
N GLU A 26 37.42 -61.46 -29.76
CA GLU A 26 38.83 -61.91 -29.62
C GLU A 26 39.73 -60.83 -29.00
N SER A 27 40.61 -61.30 -28.13
CA SER A 27 41.60 -60.57 -27.35
C SER A 27 42.87 -60.26 -28.14
N GLN A 28 43.49 -59.09 -27.92
CA GLN A 28 44.96 -59.02 -27.80
C GLN A 28 45.43 -57.74 -27.08
N GLN A 29 46.50 -57.93 -26.32
CA GLN A 29 47.11 -57.07 -25.29
C GLN A 29 48.06 -55.99 -25.86
N GLN A 30 48.50 -55.11 -24.92
CA GLN A 30 49.76 -54.32 -24.89
C GLN A 30 49.76 -52.99 -25.70
N LEU A 31 50.12 -51.82 -25.17
CA LEU A 31 51.16 -51.46 -24.19
C LEU A 31 50.75 -50.30 -23.25
N LEU A 32 51.05 -50.46 -21.96
CA LEU A 32 51.29 -49.37 -21.00
C LEU A 32 52.74 -48.89 -21.14
N PRO A 33 53.04 -47.58 -20.97
CA PRO A 33 54.36 -47.16 -20.56
C PRO A 33 54.51 -47.27 -19.04
N THR A 34 55.49 -48.07 -18.65
CA THR A 34 56.13 -48.14 -17.33
C THR A 34 56.73 -46.79 -16.93
N ASN A 35 56.31 -46.26 -15.78
CA ASN A 35 57.18 -45.57 -14.82
C ASN A 35 56.50 -45.54 -13.46
N LEU A 36 56.68 -46.62 -12.72
CA LEU A 36 56.45 -46.73 -11.29
C LEU A 36 57.57 -45.95 -10.58
N ALA A 37 57.36 -44.64 -10.40
CA ALA A 37 58.08 -43.88 -9.38
C ALA A 37 57.31 -44.04 -8.07
N VAL A 38 57.91 -44.81 -7.16
CA VAL A 38 57.53 -44.92 -5.76
C VAL A 38 57.48 -43.51 -5.15
N PHE A 39 56.28 -42.98 -4.92
CA PHE A 39 56.08 -41.91 -3.94
C PHE A 39 55.34 -42.47 -2.75
N SER A 40 56.15 -42.70 -1.71
CA SER A 40 55.80 -42.86 -0.31
C SER A 40 54.46 -42.20 0.07
N GLY A 41 53.64 -42.93 0.82
CA GLY A 41 52.53 -42.35 1.57
C GLY A 41 53.00 -41.13 2.36
N ARG A 42 52.64 -39.94 1.88
CA ARG A 42 52.68 -38.73 2.70
C ARG A 42 51.57 -38.89 3.72
N ARG A 43 51.97 -39.31 4.93
CA ARG A 43 51.23 -39.02 6.15
C ARG A 43 50.87 -37.54 6.08
N THR A 44 49.60 -37.22 5.83
CA THR A 44 49.10 -35.90 6.17
C THR A 44 49.43 -35.72 7.64
N SER A 45 50.13 -34.63 7.98
CA SER A 45 50.43 -34.39 9.38
C SER A 45 49.10 -34.41 10.14
N PRO A 46 49.04 -34.99 11.36
CA PRO A 46 47.81 -34.97 12.15
C PRO A 46 47.26 -33.54 12.30
N LEU A 47 48.13 -32.53 12.24
CA LEU A 47 47.80 -31.11 12.21
C LEU A 47 47.00 -30.67 10.97
N CYS A 48 47.31 -31.14 9.76
CA CYS A 48 46.55 -30.78 8.55
C CYS A 48 45.16 -31.42 8.55
N ALA A 49 45.05 -32.68 8.97
CA ALA A 49 43.75 -33.35 9.11
C ALA A 49 42.89 -32.64 10.18
N PHE A 50 43.50 -32.24 11.30
CA PHE A 50 42.82 -31.50 12.37
C PHE A 50 42.36 -30.11 11.91
N ALA A 51 43.19 -29.39 11.14
CA ALA A 51 42.83 -28.08 10.58
C ALA A 51 41.68 -28.17 9.57
N SER A 52 41.66 -29.18 8.70
CA SER A 52 40.55 -29.41 7.77
C SER A 52 39.26 -29.80 8.48
N SER A 53 39.35 -30.60 9.56
CA SER A 53 38.20 -30.93 10.40
C SER A 53 37.65 -29.70 11.14
N ILE A 54 38.52 -28.84 11.69
CA ILE A 54 38.10 -27.58 12.33
C ILE A 54 37.42 -26.67 11.30
N LEU A 55 37.99 -26.50 10.11
CA LEU A 55 37.41 -25.67 9.06
C LEU A 55 36.03 -26.20 8.62
N PHE A 56 35.88 -27.52 8.50
CA PHE A 56 34.59 -28.14 8.18
C PHE A 56 33.55 -27.93 9.29
N ILE A 57 33.94 -28.09 10.57
CA ILE A 57 33.07 -27.79 11.71
C ILE A 57 32.70 -26.30 11.75
N TYR A 58 33.62 -25.40 11.42
CA TYR A 58 33.36 -23.96 11.36
C TYR A 58 32.39 -23.61 10.23
N VAL A 59 32.57 -24.19 9.04
CA VAL A 59 31.68 -23.97 7.89
C VAL A 59 30.28 -24.56 8.14
N CYS A 60 30.21 -25.78 8.67
CA CYS A 60 28.93 -26.39 9.06
C CYS A 60 28.27 -25.65 10.23
N GLY A 61 29.06 -25.14 11.19
CA GLY A 61 28.57 -24.34 12.32
C GLY A 61 28.00 -23.00 11.87
N ILE A 62 28.68 -22.29 10.96
CA ILE A 62 28.16 -21.07 10.34
C ILE A 62 26.91 -21.37 9.51
N GLY A 63 26.91 -22.45 8.72
CA GLY A 63 25.75 -22.87 7.94
C GLY A 63 24.53 -23.22 8.81
N PHE A 64 24.75 -23.93 9.93
CA PHE A 64 23.71 -24.25 10.90
C PHE A 64 23.22 -23.02 11.65
N TYR A 65 24.14 -22.12 12.05
CA TYR A 65 23.77 -20.84 12.68
C TYR A 65 22.90 -19.99 11.74
N LEU A 66 23.32 -19.80 10.49
CA LEU A 66 22.57 -19.06 9.47
C LEU A 66 21.24 -19.74 9.11
N TRP A 67 21.17 -21.07 9.11
CA TRP A 67 19.92 -21.79 8.90
C TRP A 67 18.98 -21.66 10.10
N SER A 68 19.50 -21.78 11.32
CA SER A 68 18.73 -21.66 12.57
C SER A 68 18.19 -20.24 12.81
N SER A 69 18.96 -19.20 12.45
CA SER A 69 18.50 -17.81 12.54
C SER A 69 17.40 -17.52 11.50
N ASN A 70 17.56 -18.00 10.27
CA ASN A 70 16.51 -17.93 9.24
C ASN A 70 15.26 -18.73 9.61
N PHE A 71 15.41 -19.89 10.26
CA PHE A 71 14.29 -20.72 10.70
C PHE A 71 13.54 -20.11 11.90
N ALA A 72 14.27 -19.58 12.89
CA ALA A 72 13.68 -18.85 14.02
C ALA A 72 12.91 -17.61 13.55
N CYS A 73 13.41 -16.93 12.52
CA CYS A 73 12.71 -15.81 11.90
C CYS A 73 11.41 -16.23 11.19
N ARG A 74 11.39 -17.38 10.50
CA ARG A 74 10.17 -17.91 9.85
C ARG A 74 9.09 -18.33 10.85
N LEU A 75 9.46 -18.84 12.02
CA LEU A 75 8.49 -19.24 13.05
C LEU A 75 7.79 -18.06 13.74
N ARG A 76 8.39 -16.87 13.71
CA ARG A 76 7.81 -15.65 14.31
C ARG A 76 6.61 -15.09 13.53
N ASN A 77 6.43 -15.50 12.27
CA ASN A 77 5.38 -15.02 11.36
C ASN A 77 4.12 -15.91 11.30
N PHE A 78 3.99 -16.93 12.14
CA PHE A 78 2.85 -17.87 12.12
C PHE A 78 1.75 -17.53 13.15
N GLY A 79 1.73 -16.30 13.67
CA GLY A 79 1.02 -15.97 14.91
C GLY A 79 -0.14 -14.97 14.82
N ASP A 80 -0.63 -14.57 13.64
CA ASP A 80 -1.78 -13.67 13.58
C ASP A 80 -3.09 -14.47 13.68
N PRO A 81 -3.86 -14.34 14.78
CA PRO A 81 -5.15 -15.01 14.89
C PRO A 81 -6.12 -14.42 13.85
N ALA A 82 -6.77 -15.29 13.08
CA ALA A 82 -7.81 -14.89 12.15
C ALA A 82 -8.93 -14.13 12.90
N PRO A 83 -9.38 -12.96 12.41
CA PRO A 83 -10.41 -12.19 13.08
C PRO A 83 -11.73 -12.97 13.12
N VAL A 84 -12.33 -13.04 14.30
CA VAL A 84 -13.62 -13.69 14.54
C VAL A 84 -14.73 -12.81 13.99
N SER A 85 -15.41 -13.29 12.94
CA SER A 85 -16.59 -12.62 12.38
C SER A 85 -17.76 -12.72 13.35
N LEU A 86 -18.16 -11.58 13.93
CA LEU A 86 -19.39 -11.44 14.72
C LEU A 86 -20.55 -11.11 13.76
N SER A 87 -21.17 -12.11 13.12
CA SER A 87 -22.28 -11.87 12.18
C SER A 87 -23.67 -12.02 12.81
N SER A 88 -24.39 -10.91 12.92
CA SER A 88 -25.84 -10.82 12.64
C SER A 88 -26.29 -9.38 12.27
N LEU A 89 -25.37 -8.51 11.86
CA LEU A 89 -25.60 -7.10 11.52
C LEU A 89 -25.35 -6.89 10.02
N ALA A 90 -25.93 -5.84 9.41
CA ALA A 90 -25.79 -5.51 7.98
C ALA A 90 -24.36 -5.04 7.58
N PHE A 91 -23.46 -5.01 8.55
CA PHE A 91 -22.10 -4.54 8.53
C PHE A 91 -21.24 -5.49 9.37
N ASP A 92 -19.95 -5.57 9.06
CA ASP A 92 -19.01 -6.46 9.73
C ASP A 92 -18.26 -5.68 10.82
N ILE A 93 -18.17 -6.29 12.01
CA ILE A 93 -17.35 -5.76 13.10
C ILE A 93 -16.11 -6.62 13.22
N GLU A 94 -14.95 -5.98 13.23
CA GLU A 94 -13.64 -6.59 13.45
C GLU A 94 -12.95 -5.87 14.61
N GLN A 95 -12.27 -6.63 15.47
CA GLN A 95 -11.33 -6.06 16.44
C GLN A 95 -9.90 -6.28 15.93
N ARG A 96 -9.10 -5.21 15.90
CA ARG A 96 -7.65 -5.25 15.60
C ARG A 96 -6.88 -4.61 16.74
N ASP A 97 -6.11 -5.41 17.46
CA ASP A 97 -5.42 -4.99 18.67
C ASP A 97 -6.39 -4.26 19.63
N ARG A 98 -6.13 -2.98 19.90
CA ARG A 98 -6.96 -2.12 20.76
C ARG A 98 -8.07 -1.37 20.03
N TYR A 99 -8.29 -1.62 18.74
CA TYR A 99 -9.26 -0.91 17.91
C TYR A 99 -10.44 -1.78 17.52
N ILE A 100 -11.64 -1.19 17.51
CA ILE A 100 -12.85 -1.77 16.94
C ILE A 100 -13.10 -1.09 15.60
N ILE A 101 -13.39 -1.89 14.58
CA ILE A 101 -13.61 -1.47 13.20
C ILE A 101 -14.99 -1.94 12.76
N ILE A 102 -15.79 -1.02 12.27
CA ILE A 102 -17.09 -1.28 11.64
C ILE A 102 -16.93 -1.08 10.14
N LYS A 103 -16.96 -2.18 9.39
CA LYS A 103 -16.74 -2.19 7.95
C LYS A 103 -18.04 -2.07 7.19
N ASN A 104 -18.00 -1.33 6.08
CA ASN A 104 -19.14 -1.11 5.19
C ASN A 104 -20.38 -0.65 5.97
N TYR A 105 -20.18 0.20 6.98
CA TYR A 105 -21.23 0.64 7.89
C TYR A 105 -22.30 1.45 7.13
N ILE A 106 -21.85 2.25 6.17
CA ILE A 106 -22.72 2.90 5.17
C ILE A 106 -22.19 2.54 3.78
N LYS A 107 -23.03 1.88 2.98
CA LYS A 107 -22.68 1.41 1.63
C LYS A 107 -22.94 2.50 0.56
N PRO A 108 -22.22 2.45 -0.58
CA PRO A 108 -22.51 3.28 -1.74
C PRO A 108 -23.90 2.95 -2.29
N ALA A 109 -24.60 3.93 -2.86
CA ALA A 109 -25.91 3.70 -3.45
C ALA A 109 -25.85 2.96 -4.80
N ILE A 110 -24.71 3.02 -5.49
CA ILE A 110 -24.50 2.30 -6.75
C ILE A 110 -23.43 1.22 -6.61
N HIS A 111 -23.57 0.17 -7.41
CA HIS A 111 -22.54 -0.83 -7.60
C HIS A 111 -21.57 -0.37 -8.69
N ALA A 112 -20.29 -0.37 -8.38
CA ALA A 112 -19.24 -0.03 -9.31
C ALA A 112 -19.00 -1.13 -10.33
N ASP A 113 -18.65 -0.78 -11.57
CA ASP A 113 -18.05 -1.72 -12.51
C ASP A 113 -16.58 -1.95 -12.14
N GLU A 114 -16.35 -2.92 -11.26
CA GLU A 114 -15.06 -3.22 -10.63
C GLU A 114 -13.90 -3.44 -11.62
N LYS A 115 -14.21 -3.81 -12.88
CA LYS A 115 -13.21 -4.07 -13.93
C LYS A 115 -12.83 -2.80 -14.70
N ASN A 116 -13.72 -1.83 -14.79
CA ASN A 116 -13.55 -0.60 -15.57
C ASN A 116 -13.46 0.63 -14.68
N THR A 117 -12.95 0.47 -13.46
CA THR A 117 -12.73 1.57 -12.52
C THR A 117 -11.65 1.22 -11.49
N MET A 118 -11.38 2.15 -10.58
CA MET A 118 -10.42 2.02 -9.48
C MET A 118 -10.93 2.74 -8.24
N THR A 119 -10.43 2.38 -7.06
CA THR A 119 -10.93 2.93 -5.79
C THR A 119 -9.98 3.98 -5.20
N PHE A 120 -10.53 5.11 -4.78
CA PHE A 120 -9.82 6.05 -3.90
C PHE A 120 -9.97 5.55 -2.47
N ALA A 121 -8.88 5.14 -1.85
CA ALA A 121 -8.84 4.64 -0.48
C ALA A 121 -8.24 5.69 0.44
N THR A 122 -8.88 5.95 1.58
CA THR A 122 -8.41 7.00 2.49
C THR A 122 -8.77 6.72 3.95
N ALA A 123 -7.94 7.26 4.84
CA ALA A 123 -8.19 7.35 6.27
C ALA A 123 -8.33 8.82 6.65
N ALA A 124 -9.34 9.13 7.47
CA ALA A 124 -9.64 10.50 7.85
C ALA A 124 -10.15 10.58 9.29
N ILE A 125 -10.09 11.78 9.87
CA ILE A 125 -10.98 12.18 10.96
C ILE A 125 -12.16 12.97 10.40
N PHE A 126 -13.21 13.18 11.20
CA PHE A 126 -14.43 13.78 10.66
C PHE A 126 -14.22 15.22 10.16
N THR A 127 -13.26 15.98 10.70
CA THR A 127 -12.95 17.35 10.25
C THR A 127 -12.49 17.36 8.79
N ASP A 128 -11.62 16.42 8.40
CA ASP A 128 -11.10 16.26 7.02
C ASP A 128 -12.19 16.03 5.97
N LEU A 129 -13.36 15.53 6.37
CA LEU A 129 -14.45 15.21 5.44
C LEU A 129 -15.01 16.44 4.69
N SER A 130 -14.62 17.67 5.07
CA SER A 130 -14.94 18.87 4.28
C SER A 130 -14.34 18.87 2.88
N HIS A 131 -13.27 18.10 2.66
CA HIS A 131 -12.62 17.95 1.36
C HIS A 131 -13.35 16.97 0.42
N MET A 132 -14.25 16.13 0.95
CA MET A 132 -14.91 15.06 0.19
C MET A 132 -15.67 15.53 -1.06
N PRO A 133 -16.41 16.65 -1.05
CA PRO A 133 -17.13 17.09 -2.25
C PRO A 133 -16.19 17.35 -3.44
N GLU A 134 -15.04 17.98 -3.18
CA GLU A 134 -14.06 18.31 -4.21
C GLU A 134 -13.34 17.05 -4.71
N ILE A 135 -12.90 16.16 -3.80
CA ILE A 135 -12.25 14.90 -4.18
C ILE A 135 -13.20 14.03 -4.99
N CYS A 136 -14.44 13.82 -4.53
CA CYS A 136 -15.41 12.99 -5.24
C CYS A 136 -15.68 13.58 -6.64
N GLY A 137 -15.83 14.91 -6.71
CA GLY A 137 -16.01 15.65 -7.95
C GLY A 137 -14.90 15.43 -8.98
N LYS A 138 -13.63 15.33 -8.56
CA LYS A 138 -12.50 15.06 -9.46
C LYS A 138 -12.25 13.57 -9.72
N TRP A 139 -12.48 12.72 -8.72
CA TRP A 139 -12.22 11.28 -8.80
C TRP A 139 -13.24 10.55 -9.68
N GLN A 140 -14.53 10.88 -9.56
CA GLN A 140 -15.63 10.31 -10.36
C GLN A 140 -15.62 8.76 -10.40
N GLY A 141 -15.32 8.13 -9.27
CA GLY A 141 -15.28 6.68 -9.15
C GLY A 141 -15.48 6.22 -7.71
N PRO A 142 -15.43 4.90 -7.45
CA PRO A 142 -15.65 4.34 -6.12
C PRO A 142 -14.64 4.88 -5.10
N MET A 143 -15.11 5.10 -3.88
CA MET A 143 -14.26 5.52 -2.76
C MET A 143 -14.51 4.63 -1.53
N SER A 144 -13.43 4.28 -0.84
CA SER A 144 -13.47 3.60 0.45
C SER A 144 -12.84 4.51 1.51
N VAL A 145 -13.66 4.94 2.47
CA VAL A 145 -13.30 5.97 3.45
C VAL A 145 -13.41 5.41 4.86
N SER A 146 -12.27 5.29 5.53
CA SER A 146 -12.20 4.88 6.93
C SER A 146 -12.08 6.09 7.84
N VAL A 147 -13.06 6.29 8.72
CA VAL A 147 -13.14 7.45 9.62
C VAL A 147 -12.81 7.04 11.05
N TYR A 148 -11.74 7.61 11.60
CA TYR A 148 -11.40 7.46 13.01
C TYR A 148 -12.28 8.39 13.84
N ALA A 149 -13.04 7.81 14.76
CA ALA A 149 -14.09 8.53 15.47
C ALA A 149 -14.25 8.06 16.93
N PRO A 150 -13.26 8.32 17.82
CA PRO A 150 -13.31 7.91 19.21
C PRO A 150 -14.33 8.72 20.03
N GLY A 151 -14.98 8.06 21.00
CA GLY A 151 -15.86 8.73 21.96
C GLY A 151 -16.98 9.54 21.29
N SER A 152 -17.07 10.84 21.60
CA SER A 152 -18.10 11.72 21.03
C SER A 152 -17.92 12.02 19.54
N ASP A 153 -16.76 11.72 18.96
CA ASP A 153 -16.52 11.91 17.53
C ASP A 153 -17.35 10.92 16.70
N PHE A 154 -17.72 9.75 17.24
CA PHE A 154 -18.50 8.71 16.54
C PHE A 154 -19.81 9.24 15.95
N LYS A 155 -20.69 9.80 16.79
CA LYS A 155 -21.98 10.35 16.34
C LYS A 155 -21.81 11.59 15.47
N THR A 156 -20.80 12.41 15.78
CA THR A 156 -20.50 13.63 15.01
C THR A 156 -20.06 13.30 13.59
N ALA A 157 -19.20 12.29 13.44
CA ALA A 157 -18.77 11.75 12.16
C ALA A 157 -19.96 11.25 11.35
N LEU A 158 -20.83 10.42 11.94
CA LEU A 158 -22.01 9.89 11.25
C LEU A 158 -22.95 10.99 10.75
N ARG A 159 -23.29 11.98 11.59
CA ARG A 159 -24.11 13.12 11.17
C ARG A 159 -23.48 13.89 10.01
N LYS A 160 -22.17 14.14 10.07
CA LYS A 160 -21.44 14.80 8.98
C LYS A 160 -21.47 13.96 7.68
N ILE A 161 -21.28 12.65 7.78
CA ILE A 161 -21.36 11.73 6.64
C ILE A 161 -22.75 11.79 5.98
N PHE A 162 -23.82 11.72 6.77
CA PHE A 162 -25.17 11.80 6.22
C PHE A 162 -25.48 13.15 5.59
N ASN A 163 -25.06 14.26 6.20
CA ASN A 163 -25.19 15.58 5.59
C ASN A 163 -24.45 15.68 4.25
N LEU A 164 -23.23 15.16 4.16
CA LEU A 164 -22.46 15.13 2.92
C LEU A 164 -23.15 14.28 1.84
N ARG A 165 -23.72 13.13 2.21
CA ARG A 165 -24.48 12.27 1.29
C ARG A 165 -25.76 12.95 0.80
N LEU A 166 -26.49 13.65 1.67
CA LEU A 166 -27.69 14.38 1.28
C LEU A 166 -27.37 15.57 0.36
N ALA A 167 -26.25 16.24 0.60
CA ALA A 167 -25.85 17.43 -0.15
C ALA A 167 -25.12 17.13 -1.48
N ASN A 168 -24.57 15.92 -1.65
CA ASN A 168 -23.71 15.60 -2.79
C ASN A 168 -23.99 14.20 -3.36
N SER A 169 -24.48 14.16 -4.60
CA SER A 169 -24.84 12.91 -5.30
C SER A 169 -23.64 11.99 -5.53
N CYS A 170 -22.46 12.53 -5.85
CA CYS A 170 -21.25 11.73 -6.00
C CYS A 170 -20.93 10.98 -4.71
N ILE A 171 -20.99 11.67 -3.56
CA ILE A 171 -20.73 11.07 -2.25
C ILE A 171 -21.76 9.98 -1.92
N HIS A 172 -23.05 10.27 -2.16
CA HIS A 172 -24.12 9.30 -1.96
C HIS A 172 -23.93 8.03 -2.79
N GLN A 173 -23.56 8.19 -4.06
CA GLN A 173 -23.45 7.12 -5.03
C GLN A 173 -22.19 6.28 -4.82
N ASN A 174 -21.02 6.92 -4.65
CA ASN A 174 -19.73 6.25 -4.84
C ASN A 174 -18.98 5.89 -3.55
N VAL A 175 -19.39 6.41 -2.38
CA VAL A 175 -18.59 6.31 -1.16
C VAL A 175 -19.11 5.22 -0.23
N SER A 176 -18.22 4.28 0.10
CA SER A 176 -18.35 3.34 1.22
C SER A 176 -17.66 3.89 2.46
N TRP A 177 -18.32 3.77 3.61
CA TRP A 177 -17.85 4.31 4.88
C TRP A 177 -17.57 3.21 5.89
N HIS A 178 -16.38 3.27 6.48
CA HIS A 178 -15.92 2.42 7.56
C HIS A 178 -15.63 3.32 8.76
N LEU A 179 -15.96 2.88 9.97
CA LEU A 179 -15.67 3.65 11.19
C LEU A 179 -14.80 2.82 12.12
N TYR A 180 -13.89 3.47 12.83
CA TYR A 180 -13.03 2.79 13.80
C TYR A 180 -12.64 3.72 14.95
N PHE A 181 -12.36 3.12 16.09
CA PHE A 181 -12.07 3.82 17.35
C PHE A 181 -11.40 2.87 18.34
N ASP A 182 -10.70 3.41 19.34
CA ASP A 182 -10.15 2.60 20.43
C ASP A 182 -11.26 1.93 21.23
N THR A 183 -11.01 0.70 21.66
CA THR A 183 -11.84 -0.09 22.58
C THR A 183 -12.18 0.68 23.86
N GLU A 184 -11.24 1.45 24.40
CA GLU A 184 -11.42 2.29 25.60
C GLU A 184 -12.45 3.41 25.38
N PHE A 185 -12.51 3.96 24.17
CA PHE A 185 -13.44 5.05 23.81
C PHE A 185 -14.59 4.54 22.95
N SER A 186 -14.90 3.25 23.05
CA SER A 186 -15.98 2.64 22.30
C SER A 186 -17.33 3.24 22.70
N PRO A 187 -18.22 3.57 21.74
CA PRO A 187 -19.63 3.72 22.04
C PRO A 187 -20.15 2.41 22.65
N SER A 188 -21.18 2.47 23.49
CA SER A 188 -21.73 1.33 24.26
C SER A 188 -22.00 0.09 23.38
N TRP A 189 -21.00 -0.80 23.30
CA TRP A 189 -20.76 -1.74 22.20
C TRP A 189 -21.73 -2.91 22.11
N HIS A 190 -22.42 -3.25 23.20
CA HIS A 190 -23.40 -4.34 23.19
C HIS A 190 -24.63 -4.08 22.30
N LYS A 191 -24.75 -2.88 21.71
CA LYS A 191 -25.88 -2.46 20.89
C LYS A 191 -25.47 -1.45 19.80
N ILE A 192 -24.37 -1.66 19.08
CA ILE A 192 -24.12 -0.83 17.88
C ILE A 192 -25.31 -1.01 16.94
N ARG A 193 -26.01 0.10 16.67
CA ARG A 193 -27.24 0.10 15.89
C ARG A 193 -26.96 0.29 14.40
N SER A 194 -27.99 0.58 13.60
CA SER A 194 -27.76 1.06 12.24
C SER A 194 -27.12 2.46 12.26
N ALA A 195 -26.43 2.80 11.18
CA ALA A 195 -25.79 4.11 11.06
C ALA A 195 -26.78 5.27 11.19
N GLU A 196 -28.00 5.12 10.66
CA GLU A 196 -29.08 6.11 10.73
C GLU A 196 -29.57 6.33 12.15
N GLU A 197 -29.71 5.25 12.93
CA GLU A 197 -30.12 5.33 14.33
C GLU A 197 -29.04 5.97 15.20
N GLU A 198 -27.76 5.61 14.99
CA GLU A 198 -26.63 6.22 15.70
C GLU A 198 -26.43 7.70 15.35
N ALA A 199 -26.73 8.08 14.11
CA ALA A 199 -26.73 9.47 13.66
C ALA A 199 -27.90 10.29 14.22
N GLU A 200 -28.91 9.64 14.81
CA GLU A 200 -30.14 10.26 15.34
C GLU A 200 -30.97 10.98 14.26
N LEU A 201 -30.89 10.51 13.01
CA LEU A 201 -31.57 11.14 11.86
C LEU A 201 -33.11 11.08 11.94
N THR A 202 -33.66 10.22 12.77
CA THR A 202 -35.10 10.02 12.95
C THR A 202 -35.71 10.97 13.99
N THR A 203 -34.89 11.76 14.70
CA THR A 203 -35.39 12.77 15.65
C THR A 203 -35.64 14.10 14.95
N THR A 204 -36.89 14.56 14.96
CA THR A 204 -37.41 15.78 14.31
C THR A 204 -36.90 17.08 14.94
N THR A 205 -35.65 17.14 15.37
CA THR A 205 -35.01 18.37 15.82
C THR A 205 -34.00 18.80 14.77
N SER A 206 -34.48 19.64 13.85
CA SER A 206 -33.68 20.47 12.96
C SER A 206 -32.82 21.43 13.79
N GLY A 207 -31.74 20.92 14.37
CA GLY A 207 -30.71 21.74 14.99
C GLY A 207 -29.77 22.25 13.91
N SER A 208 -29.74 23.57 13.71
CA SER A 208 -28.67 24.22 12.96
C SER A 208 -27.32 23.76 13.53
N TYR A 209 -26.48 23.20 12.67
CA TYR A 209 -25.20 22.64 13.04
C TYR A 209 -24.23 23.73 13.47
N ASP A 210 -24.08 23.93 14.77
CA ASP A 210 -22.82 24.44 15.29
C ASP A 210 -21.83 23.27 15.29
N VAL A 211 -20.92 23.26 14.30
CA VAL A 211 -19.64 22.58 14.45
C VAL A 211 -19.05 23.14 15.73
N TRP A 212 -18.99 22.31 16.78
CA TRP A 212 -18.54 22.74 18.10
C TRP A 212 -17.22 23.49 17.99
N ILE A 213 -17.24 24.76 18.38
CA ILE A 213 -16.09 25.68 18.52
C ILE A 213 -15.00 25.09 19.45
N LYS A 214 -15.28 23.98 20.15
CA LYS A 214 -14.40 23.38 21.15
C LYS A 214 -13.46 22.30 20.63
N GLY A 215 -13.48 21.87 19.36
CA GLY A 215 -12.56 20.83 18.86
C GLY A 215 -13.06 19.40 19.04
N THR A 216 -12.26 18.40 18.62
CA THR A 216 -12.63 16.96 18.53
C THR A 216 -12.32 16.19 19.83
N PHE A 217 -13.01 15.08 20.09
CA PHE A 217 -12.70 14.19 21.22
C PHE A 217 -11.23 13.75 21.17
N LYS A 218 -10.76 13.37 19.97
CA LYS A 218 -9.35 13.09 19.70
C LYS A 218 -8.43 14.22 20.18
N SER A 219 -8.69 15.47 19.77
CA SER A 219 -7.84 16.61 20.12
C SER A 219 -7.84 16.93 21.61
N HIS A 220 -9.00 16.83 22.29
CA HIS A 220 -9.10 17.05 23.73
C HIS A 220 -8.41 15.96 24.55
N GLY A 221 -8.53 14.70 24.13
CA GLY A 221 -7.89 13.57 24.76
C GLY A 221 -6.42 13.39 24.37
N HIS A 222 -5.88 14.26 23.52
CA HIS A 222 -4.56 14.12 22.92
C HIS A 222 -4.32 12.73 22.32
N LEU A 223 -5.33 12.18 21.66
CA LEU A 223 -5.23 10.85 21.06
C LEU A 223 -4.47 10.95 19.72
N PRO A 224 -3.52 10.02 19.47
CA PRO A 224 -2.88 9.95 18.16
C PRO A 224 -3.90 9.50 17.10
N PHE A 225 -3.63 9.81 15.84
CA PHE A 225 -4.41 9.33 14.71
C PHE A 225 -3.79 8.03 14.14
N PRO A 226 -4.41 6.85 14.36
CA PRO A 226 -3.98 5.57 13.79
C PRO A 226 -4.31 5.45 12.28
N ALA A 227 -3.76 6.35 11.46
CA ALA A 227 -4.11 6.47 10.05
C ALA A 227 -3.85 5.18 9.25
N ASN A 228 -2.82 4.40 9.60
CA ASN A 228 -2.46 3.18 8.88
C ASN A 228 -3.51 2.07 9.01
N ILE A 229 -4.18 1.97 10.16
CA ILE A 229 -5.33 1.07 10.34
C ILE A 229 -6.44 1.45 9.34
N GLY A 230 -6.80 2.74 9.31
CA GLY A 230 -7.82 3.23 8.38
C GLY A 230 -7.45 3.01 6.91
N ARG A 231 -6.18 3.22 6.54
CA ARG A 231 -5.69 2.98 5.17
C ARG A 231 -5.81 1.52 4.79
N ASN A 232 -5.38 0.61 5.67
CA ASN A 232 -5.47 -0.83 5.43
C ASN A 232 -6.93 -1.29 5.29
N VAL A 233 -7.81 -0.83 6.19
CA VAL A 233 -9.26 -1.12 6.08
C VAL A 233 -9.81 -0.62 4.75
N ALA A 234 -9.47 0.61 4.34
CA ALA A 234 -9.95 1.17 3.08
C ALA A 234 -9.45 0.38 1.85
N ILE A 235 -8.19 -0.08 1.86
CA ILE A 235 -7.66 -0.95 0.80
C ILE A 235 -8.39 -2.29 0.81
N GLN A 236 -8.51 -2.95 1.97
CA GLN A 236 -9.13 -4.27 2.12
C GLN A 236 -10.57 -4.29 1.65
N GLU A 237 -11.32 -3.23 1.94
CA GLU A 237 -12.73 -3.11 1.58
C GLU A 237 -12.97 -2.49 0.18
N SER A 238 -11.90 -2.04 -0.50
CA SER A 238 -11.97 -1.65 -1.90
C SER A 238 -12.32 -2.85 -2.79
N LYS A 239 -13.27 -2.70 -3.72
CA LYS A 239 -13.70 -3.80 -4.60
C LYS A 239 -12.95 -3.88 -5.91
N THR A 240 -12.25 -2.82 -6.28
CA THR A 240 -11.53 -2.72 -7.55
C THR A 240 -10.13 -3.32 -7.45
N ARG A 241 -9.55 -3.66 -8.60
CA ARG A 241 -8.18 -4.19 -8.66
C ARG A 241 -7.12 -3.14 -8.30
N TYR A 242 -7.34 -1.90 -8.71
CA TYR A 242 -6.40 -0.80 -8.52
C TYR A 242 -6.92 0.20 -7.50
N VAL A 243 -6.05 0.65 -6.62
CA VAL A 243 -6.37 1.59 -5.54
C VAL A 243 -5.38 2.75 -5.54
N LEU A 244 -5.89 3.97 -5.36
CA LEU A 244 -5.09 5.15 -4.99
C LEU A 244 -5.30 5.39 -3.49
N VAL A 245 -4.25 5.22 -2.70
CA VAL A 245 -4.29 5.56 -1.27
C VAL A 245 -3.80 6.99 -1.09
N SER A 246 -4.66 7.88 -0.60
CA SER A 246 -4.31 9.30 -0.42
C SER A 246 -5.02 9.92 0.77
N ASP A 247 -4.42 10.97 1.36
CA ASP A 247 -5.10 11.78 2.38
C ASP A 247 -6.05 12.78 1.69
N LEU A 248 -7.10 13.23 2.41
CA LEU A 248 -8.17 14.05 1.83
C LEU A 248 -7.77 15.50 1.46
N HIS A 249 -6.60 15.98 1.89
CA HIS A 249 -6.12 17.31 1.50
C HIS A 249 -5.21 17.28 0.24
N TYR A 250 -5.11 16.14 -0.43
CA TYR A 250 -4.42 15.99 -1.73
C TYR A 250 -5.44 15.79 -2.84
N TYR A 251 -5.68 16.84 -3.63
CA TYR A 251 -6.68 16.80 -4.70
C TYR A 251 -6.08 16.22 -5.98
N PRO A 252 -6.69 15.17 -6.55
CA PRO A 252 -6.19 14.61 -7.81
C PRO A 252 -6.51 15.51 -9.00
N SER A 253 -5.69 15.45 -10.05
CA SER A 253 -6.08 15.97 -11.36
C SER A 253 -7.31 15.24 -11.90
N ILE A 254 -8.05 15.87 -12.81
CA ILE A 254 -9.32 15.30 -13.29
C ILE A 254 -9.10 14.09 -14.20
N ASN A 255 -10.13 13.25 -14.33
CA ASN A 255 -10.17 12.15 -15.31
C ASN A 255 -9.01 11.15 -15.22
N ILE A 256 -8.45 10.91 -14.03
CA ILE A 256 -7.35 9.92 -13.85
C ILE A 256 -7.83 8.51 -14.21
N ILE A 257 -9.02 8.11 -13.76
CA ILE A 257 -9.55 6.75 -13.97
C ILE A 257 -9.57 6.34 -15.45
N PRO A 258 -10.29 7.03 -16.35
CA PRO A 258 -10.36 6.61 -17.76
C PRO A 258 -9.00 6.61 -18.44
N ARG A 259 -8.16 7.62 -18.17
CA ARG A 259 -6.83 7.74 -18.78
C ARG A 259 -5.87 6.65 -18.29
N PHE A 260 -5.96 6.26 -17.02
CA PHE A 260 -5.17 5.16 -16.48
C PHE A 260 -5.59 3.80 -17.05
N LEU A 261 -6.89 3.55 -17.18
CA LEU A 261 -7.38 2.31 -17.80
C LEU A 261 -6.92 2.21 -19.26
N GLU A 262 -6.83 3.33 -19.97
CA GLU A 262 -6.24 3.37 -21.32
C GLU A 262 -4.74 3.05 -21.30
N LEU A 263 -3.97 3.65 -20.39
CA LEU A 263 -2.54 3.34 -20.21
C LEU A 263 -2.33 1.83 -20.02
N LEU A 264 -3.16 1.17 -19.21
CA LEU A 264 -3.02 -0.26 -18.91
C LEU A 264 -3.16 -1.16 -20.14
N LYS A 265 -3.87 -0.74 -21.20
CA LYS A 265 -4.01 -1.53 -22.44
C LYS A 265 -2.69 -1.72 -23.17
N PHE A 266 -1.73 -0.83 -22.94
CA PHE A 266 -0.41 -0.83 -23.57
C PHE A 266 0.69 -1.37 -22.65
N GLN A 267 0.35 -1.76 -21.41
CA GLN A 267 1.28 -2.34 -20.47
C GLN A 267 1.32 -3.86 -20.62
N GLY A 268 2.52 -4.42 -20.72
CA GLY A 268 2.73 -5.88 -20.75
C GLY A 268 2.30 -6.57 -19.45
N PRO A 269 2.37 -7.92 -19.40
CA PRO A 269 1.98 -8.68 -18.23
C PRO A 269 2.70 -8.22 -16.95
N THR A 270 1.96 -8.36 -15.85
CA THR A 270 2.22 -7.84 -14.50
C THR A 270 3.63 -8.11 -13.98
N GLY A 271 4.24 -7.06 -13.42
CA GLY A 271 5.37 -7.16 -12.48
C GLY A 271 5.09 -6.23 -11.29
N ASN A 272 5.88 -6.35 -10.23
CA ASN A 272 5.80 -5.48 -9.05
C ASN A 272 6.04 -4.03 -9.48
N ARG A 273 4.97 -3.25 -9.62
CA ARG A 273 5.06 -1.85 -10.00
C ARG A 273 3.95 -1.05 -9.35
N VAL A 274 4.26 0.20 -9.07
CA VAL A 274 3.30 1.22 -8.64
C VAL A 274 3.35 2.40 -9.60
N TYR A 275 2.23 3.08 -9.75
CA TYR A 275 2.10 4.22 -10.64
C TYR A 275 2.01 5.50 -9.83
N VAL A 276 3.11 6.25 -9.78
CA VAL A 276 3.26 7.40 -8.90
C VAL A 276 2.59 8.63 -9.48
N LEU A 277 1.84 9.33 -8.64
CA LEU A 277 1.29 10.66 -8.92
C LEU A 277 2.21 11.71 -8.29
N PRO A 278 2.93 12.51 -9.09
CA PRO A 278 3.60 13.72 -8.64
C PRO A 278 2.75 14.59 -7.71
N VAL A 279 3.36 15.12 -6.64
CA VAL A 279 2.68 15.99 -5.67
C VAL A 279 3.21 17.43 -5.81
N PHE A 280 2.27 18.36 -5.88
CA PHE A 280 2.52 19.80 -5.89
C PHE A 280 1.80 20.46 -4.73
N LYS A 281 2.23 21.66 -4.30
CA LYS A 281 1.60 22.37 -3.19
C LYS A 281 1.06 23.72 -3.65
N MET A 282 -0.14 24.07 -3.20
CA MET A 282 -0.67 25.42 -3.37
C MET A 282 0.13 26.42 -2.52
N ALA A 283 0.56 27.52 -3.11
CA ALA A 283 1.22 28.62 -2.39
C ALA A 283 0.26 29.36 -1.46
N GLY A 284 -1.04 29.40 -1.79
CA GLY A 284 -2.08 30.06 -1.02
C GLY A 284 -3.46 29.44 -1.25
N TYR A 285 -4.51 30.22 -1.01
CA TYR A 285 -5.89 29.82 -1.27
C TYR A 285 -6.25 29.98 -2.74
N GLY A 286 -7.13 29.13 -3.24
CA GLY A 286 -7.62 29.21 -4.62
C GLY A 286 -8.11 27.86 -5.13
N LYS A 287 -8.60 27.84 -6.37
CA LYS A 287 -8.96 26.60 -7.06
C LYS A 287 -7.67 25.90 -7.51
N PRO A 288 -7.42 24.64 -7.10
CA PRO A 288 -6.27 23.88 -7.60
C PRO A 288 -6.40 23.56 -9.09
N PRO A 289 -5.27 23.44 -9.81
CA PRO A 289 -5.27 23.10 -11.23
C PRO A 289 -5.88 21.72 -11.47
N GLU A 290 -6.66 21.61 -12.54
CA GLU A 290 -7.34 20.38 -12.94
C GLU A 290 -6.52 19.61 -13.98
N THR A 291 -5.76 20.31 -14.82
CA THR A 291 -4.89 19.71 -15.85
C THR A 291 -3.42 20.09 -15.66
N LYS A 292 -2.53 19.36 -16.34
CA LYS A 292 -1.09 19.65 -16.27
C LYS A 292 -0.77 21.00 -16.93
N SER A 293 -1.48 21.35 -17.99
CA SER A 293 -1.33 22.66 -18.64
C SER A 293 -1.63 23.81 -17.67
N GLU A 294 -2.72 23.72 -16.90
CA GLU A 294 -3.05 24.68 -15.83
C GLU A 294 -2.00 24.67 -14.72
N LEU A 295 -1.56 23.48 -14.29
CA LEU A 295 -0.52 23.34 -13.26
C LEU A 295 0.79 24.04 -13.66
N VAL A 296 1.24 23.87 -14.90
CA VAL A 296 2.45 24.52 -15.44
C VAL A 296 2.28 26.03 -15.48
N GLN A 297 1.12 26.52 -15.92
CA GLN A 297 0.80 27.95 -15.91
C GLN A 297 0.83 28.51 -14.48
N MET A 298 0.11 27.88 -13.56
CA MET A 298 0.04 28.31 -12.16
C MET A 298 1.40 28.21 -11.44
N THR A 299 2.27 27.30 -11.88
CA THR A 299 3.66 27.24 -11.39
C THR A 299 4.47 28.45 -11.87
N ALA A 300 4.32 28.86 -13.14
CA ALA A 300 4.97 30.05 -13.68
C ALA A 300 4.48 31.35 -13.00
N GLU A 301 3.22 31.38 -12.57
CA GLU A 301 2.61 32.49 -11.81
C GLU A 301 2.98 32.49 -10.32
N GLY A 302 3.65 31.45 -9.81
CA GLY A 302 4.02 31.32 -8.39
C GLY A 302 2.88 30.85 -7.48
N ASN A 303 1.74 30.43 -8.03
CA ASN A 303 0.59 29.89 -7.30
C ASN A 303 0.78 28.43 -6.88
N ILE A 304 1.66 27.71 -7.58
CA ILE A 304 2.06 26.34 -7.28
C ILE A 304 3.54 26.31 -6.96
N VAL A 305 3.89 25.61 -5.88
CA VAL A 305 5.28 25.37 -5.49
C VAL A 305 5.59 23.88 -5.55
N LEU A 306 6.77 23.57 -6.08
CA LEU A 306 7.40 22.29 -5.80
C LEU A 306 7.73 22.24 -4.30
N PRO A 307 7.42 21.15 -3.60
CA PRO A 307 7.85 20.97 -2.21
C PRO A 307 9.37 21.21 -2.12
N SER A 308 9.82 22.21 -1.37
CA SER A 308 11.24 22.53 -1.23
C SER A 308 11.46 23.24 0.11
N GLY A 309 12.05 22.55 1.09
CA GLY A 309 12.33 23.10 2.42
C GLY A 309 12.84 22.03 3.40
N THR A 310 13.69 22.41 4.34
CA THR A 310 14.49 21.49 5.16
C THR A 310 13.91 21.16 6.54
N LEU A 311 12.79 21.76 6.98
CA LEU A 311 12.37 21.66 8.39
C LEU A 311 11.23 20.68 8.72
N ASP A 312 10.37 20.27 7.78
CA ASP A 312 9.18 19.44 8.11
C ASP A 312 8.87 18.32 7.11
N CYS A 313 9.88 17.58 6.63
CA CYS A 313 9.71 16.53 5.59
C CYS A 313 9.18 17.10 4.25
N THR A 314 9.45 18.38 3.96
CA THR A 314 9.06 19.03 2.70
C THR A 314 9.83 18.46 1.49
N GLN A 315 10.99 17.82 1.71
CA GLN A 315 11.72 17.10 0.66
C GLN A 315 11.08 15.73 0.33
N CYS A 316 10.16 15.24 1.16
CA CYS A 316 9.64 13.89 1.02
C CYS A 316 8.67 13.72 -0.16
N ASN A 317 8.13 14.81 -0.70
CA ASN A 317 7.25 14.76 -1.87
C ASN A 317 7.97 15.13 -3.18
N ILE A 318 9.28 15.42 -3.12
CA ILE A 318 10.07 15.70 -4.33
C ILE A 318 10.32 14.37 -5.04
N PHE A 319 9.82 14.27 -6.26
CA PHE A 319 10.01 13.11 -7.11
C PHE A 319 11.18 13.31 -8.08
N PRO A 320 11.82 12.22 -8.55
CA PRO A 320 12.90 12.29 -9.53
C PRO A 320 12.57 13.16 -10.75
N HIS A 321 13.51 14.03 -11.12
CA HIS A 321 13.42 14.93 -12.27
C HIS A 321 12.19 15.87 -12.31
N ALA A 322 11.65 16.28 -11.16
CA ALA A 322 10.44 17.10 -11.07
C ALA A 322 10.42 18.38 -11.94
N ARG A 323 11.55 19.09 -12.07
CA ARG A 323 11.63 20.28 -12.95
C ARG A 323 11.45 19.93 -14.43
N LYS A 324 12.10 18.85 -14.89
CA LYS A 324 11.98 18.36 -16.27
C LYS A 324 10.58 17.81 -16.55
N TRP A 325 9.91 17.24 -15.55
CA TRP A 325 8.51 16.79 -15.68
C TRP A 325 7.58 17.94 -16.08
N LEU A 326 7.78 19.16 -15.54
CA LEU A 326 6.99 20.35 -15.91
C LEU A 326 7.24 20.82 -17.36
N GLU A 327 8.37 20.45 -17.95
CA GLU A 327 8.73 20.83 -19.32
C GLU A 327 8.07 19.91 -20.37
N VAL A 328 7.72 18.67 -19.99
CA VAL A 328 7.07 17.71 -20.89
C VAL A 328 5.67 18.20 -21.29
N ARG A 329 5.43 18.28 -22.60
CA ARG A 329 4.14 18.69 -23.17
C ARG A 329 3.49 17.50 -23.86
N SER A 330 2.35 17.07 -23.32
CA SER A 330 1.48 16.01 -23.83
C SER A 330 0.04 16.54 -23.80
N PRO A 331 -0.87 16.12 -24.71
CA PRO A 331 -2.28 16.51 -24.63
C PRO A 331 -2.89 16.15 -23.26
N ASP A 332 -3.68 17.05 -22.66
CA ASP A 332 -4.20 16.91 -21.28
C ASP A 332 -5.04 15.63 -21.07
N ASP A 333 -5.67 15.13 -22.13
CA ASP A 333 -6.50 13.92 -22.14
C ASP A 333 -5.69 12.61 -22.21
N THR A 334 -4.36 12.69 -22.34
CA THR A 334 -3.47 11.52 -22.34
C THR A 334 -2.84 11.29 -20.96
N LEU A 335 -2.40 10.04 -20.72
CA LEU A 335 -1.64 9.66 -19.53
C LEU A 335 -0.57 8.65 -19.95
N SER A 336 0.67 8.90 -19.55
CA SER A 336 1.83 8.08 -19.93
C SER A 336 2.78 7.93 -18.75
N VAL A 337 3.77 7.03 -18.88
CA VAL A 337 4.85 6.91 -17.90
C VAL A 337 5.96 7.88 -18.30
N TYR A 338 6.23 8.87 -17.45
CA TYR A 338 7.29 9.86 -17.64
C TYR A 338 8.67 9.27 -17.35
N TYR A 339 8.79 8.58 -16.21
CA TYR A 339 10.04 8.04 -15.71
C TYR A 339 9.77 6.79 -14.88
N VAL A 340 10.66 5.79 -14.99
CA VAL A 340 10.60 4.60 -14.15
C VAL A 340 11.78 4.67 -13.18
N SER A 341 11.47 4.99 -11.92
CA SER A 341 12.46 4.95 -10.86
C SER A 341 12.70 3.50 -10.44
N ARG A 342 13.97 3.11 -10.52
CA ARG A 342 14.52 1.83 -10.06
C ARG A 342 15.63 2.04 -9.01
N GLU A 343 16.08 3.28 -8.87
CA GLU A 343 17.28 3.62 -8.12
C GLU A 343 16.96 3.82 -6.64
N LYS A 344 17.63 3.04 -5.80
CA LYS A 344 17.27 2.87 -4.39
C LYS A 344 17.55 4.12 -3.54
N GLU A 345 18.52 4.91 -3.98
CA GLU A 345 18.92 6.19 -3.38
C GLU A 345 17.83 7.27 -3.53
N GLU A 346 16.96 7.16 -4.53
CA GLU A 346 15.84 8.10 -4.74
C GLU A 346 14.73 7.95 -3.67
N PHE A 347 14.71 6.85 -2.89
CA PHE A 347 13.69 6.57 -1.87
C PHE A 347 14.05 7.03 -0.45
N GLU A 348 15.29 7.48 -0.21
CA GLU A 348 15.76 7.85 1.15
C GLU A 348 14.96 9.00 1.76
N SER A 349 14.46 9.92 0.94
CA SER A 349 13.59 11.00 1.41
C SER A 349 12.16 10.89 0.88
N TRP A 350 11.95 10.29 -0.29
CA TRP A 350 10.69 10.30 -1.03
C TRP A 350 9.61 9.42 -0.39
N GLN A 351 8.36 9.91 -0.28
CA GLN A 351 7.15 9.20 0.18
C GLN A 351 6.02 9.37 -0.85
N PRO A 352 6.12 8.74 -2.04
CA PRO A 352 5.24 9.00 -3.18
C PRO A 352 3.80 8.56 -2.93
N TYR A 353 2.82 9.28 -3.45
CA TYR A 353 1.45 8.76 -3.58
C TYR A 353 1.32 8.01 -4.91
N TYR A 354 0.68 6.85 -4.91
CA TYR A 354 0.63 6.00 -6.08
C TYR A 354 -0.67 5.21 -6.20
N ILE A 355 -0.99 4.84 -7.44
CA ILE A 355 -1.94 3.79 -7.76
C ILE A 355 -1.20 2.45 -7.72
N ALA A 356 -1.72 1.50 -6.97
CA ALA A 356 -1.20 0.14 -6.87
C ALA A 356 -2.31 -0.88 -7.03
N THR A 357 -1.96 -2.15 -7.22
CA THR A 357 -2.92 -3.24 -7.08
C THR A 357 -3.30 -3.42 -5.61
N LYS A 358 -4.50 -3.96 -5.36
CA LYS A 358 -5.04 -4.14 -4.00
C LYS A 358 -4.20 -5.07 -3.11
N ASP A 359 -3.42 -5.97 -3.70
CA ASP A 359 -2.49 -6.90 -3.03
C ASP A 359 -1.14 -6.28 -2.64
N ILE A 360 -1.02 -4.94 -2.72
CA ILE A 360 0.13 -4.19 -2.19
C ILE A 360 0.35 -4.53 -0.70
N PRO A 361 1.62 -4.65 -0.22
CA PRO A 361 1.92 -4.75 1.20
C PRO A 361 1.18 -3.68 2.01
N PHE A 362 0.58 -4.06 3.12
CA PHE A 362 -0.17 -3.13 3.96
C PHE A 362 0.74 -2.14 4.70
N PHE A 363 0.15 -1.03 5.15
CA PHE A 363 0.84 -0.11 6.03
C PHE A 363 1.03 -0.73 7.41
N ASP A 364 2.13 -0.41 8.08
CA ASP A 364 2.40 -0.86 9.44
C ASP A 364 1.46 -0.16 10.44
N GLU A 365 0.54 -0.91 11.05
CA GLU A 365 -0.54 -0.37 11.89
C GLU A 365 -0.06 0.24 13.22
N ASP A 366 1.19 -0.02 13.64
CA ASP A 366 1.79 0.58 14.84
C ASP A 366 2.23 2.05 14.61
N GLN A 367 2.40 2.47 13.34
CA GLN A 367 2.78 3.84 13.00
C GLN A 367 1.56 4.79 13.03
N ILE A 368 1.67 5.85 13.82
CA ILE A 368 0.65 6.91 13.95
C ILE A 368 1.02 8.14 13.11
N LYS A 369 0.01 8.88 12.65
CA LYS A 369 0.18 10.02 11.72
C LYS A 369 1.11 11.11 12.30
N GLU A 370 0.89 11.50 13.55
CA GLU A 370 1.62 12.59 14.19
C GLU A 370 3.06 12.22 14.57
N GLY A 371 3.40 10.93 14.59
CA GLY A 371 4.75 10.45 14.85
C GLY A 371 5.72 10.59 13.67
N LYS A 372 5.26 11.14 12.53
CA LYS A 372 5.99 11.34 11.26
C LYS A 372 6.43 10.03 10.59
N PHE A 373 6.67 10.10 9.27
CA PHE A 373 7.17 8.99 8.45
C PHE A 373 6.34 7.69 8.56
N ASP A 374 5.02 7.83 8.74
CA ASP A 374 4.07 6.75 8.96
C ASP A 374 3.93 5.81 7.75
N ARG A 375 4.45 6.19 6.58
CA ARG A 375 4.36 5.42 5.33
C ARG A 375 5.70 4.80 4.90
N LYS A 376 6.80 5.13 5.58
CA LYS A 376 8.17 4.72 5.18
C LYS A 376 8.39 3.20 5.23
N LEU A 377 7.81 2.51 6.21
CA LEU A 377 7.96 1.05 6.33
C LEU A 377 7.38 0.30 5.14
N GLN A 378 6.21 0.73 4.64
CA GLN A 378 5.62 0.16 3.44
C GLN A 378 6.53 0.42 2.23
N LEU A 379 7.09 1.63 2.10
CA LEU A 379 8.01 1.95 1.01
C LEU A 379 9.27 1.08 1.04
N LEU A 380 9.84 0.85 2.23
CA LEU A 380 10.95 -0.08 2.39
C LEU A 380 10.56 -1.49 1.92
N GLU A 381 9.40 -1.98 2.32
CA GLU A 381 8.92 -3.30 1.89
C GLU A 381 8.74 -3.39 0.36
N LEU A 382 8.24 -2.34 -0.29
CA LEU A 382 8.17 -2.28 -1.76
C LEU A 382 9.55 -2.33 -2.41
N CYS A 383 10.53 -1.61 -1.84
CA CYS A 383 11.92 -1.65 -2.33
C CYS A 383 12.51 -3.06 -2.20
N LEU A 384 12.32 -3.69 -1.04
CA LEU A 384 12.79 -5.06 -0.75
C LEU A 384 12.16 -6.11 -1.68
N GLN A 385 10.94 -5.86 -2.15
CA GLN A 385 10.23 -6.69 -3.13
C GLN A 385 10.48 -6.27 -4.59
N HIS A 386 11.45 -5.38 -4.84
CA HIS A 386 11.85 -4.93 -6.18
C HIS A 386 10.73 -4.29 -7.00
N TYR A 387 9.87 -3.50 -6.36
CA TYR A 387 8.86 -2.72 -7.08
C TYR A 387 9.50 -1.63 -7.96
N GLU A 388 8.98 -1.46 -9.17
CA GLU A 388 9.27 -0.32 -10.03
C GLU A 388 8.30 0.84 -9.76
N PHE A 389 8.81 2.07 -9.72
CA PHE A 389 8.01 3.28 -9.48
C PHE A 389 7.82 4.04 -10.79
N HIS A 390 6.67 3.83 -11.43
CA HIS A 390 6.31 4.42 -12.72
C HIS A 390 5.69 5.80 -12.48
N ILE A 391 6.49 6.85 -12.57
CA ILE A 391 6.04 8.24 -12.40
C ILE A 391 5.17 8.62 -13.60
N LEU A 392 3.93 8.99 -13.33
CA LEU A 392 2.96 9.34 -14.36
C LEU A 392 3.16 10.76 -14.87
N ASP A 393 2.98 10.92 -16.18
CA ASP A 393 2.71 12.20 -16.82
C ASP A 393 1.20 12.48 -16.83
N ASN A 394 0.80 13.75 -16.74
CA ASN A 394 -0.60 14.21 -16.77
C ASN A 394 -1.54 13.68 -15.66
N ALA A 395 -1.04 12.92 -14.69
CA ALA A 395 -1.72 12.60 -13.42
C ALA A 395 -0.88 13.13 -12.25
N PHE A 396 -1.49 13.90 -11.37
CA PHE A 396 -0.80 14.51 -10.23
C PHE A 396 -1.77 14.76 -9.08
N LEU A 397 -1.23 15.05 -7.90
CA LEU A 397 -1.95 15.50 -6.73
C LEU A 397 -1.54 16.93 -6.37
N VAL A 398 -2.48 17.71 -5.87
CA VAL A 398 -2.21 19.05 -5.33
C VAL A 398 -2.56 19.07 -3.85
N GLN A 399 -1.55 19.29 -3.02
CA GLN A 399 -1.70 19.54 -1.59
C GLN A 399 -2.35 20.92 -1.40
N VAL A 400 -3.60 20.92 -0.94
CA VAL A 400 -4.29 22.12 -0.47
C VAL A 400 -4.01 22.33 1.01
N GLN A 401 -4.34 23.52 1.51
CA GLN A 401 -4.13 23.82 2.92
C GLN A 401 -5.00 22.91 3.80
N GLU A 402 -4.35 22.24 4.74
CA GLU A 402 -5.01 21.40 5.73
C GLU A 402 -5.51 22.27 6.88
N VAL A 403 -6.76 22.06 7.32
CA VAL A 403 -7.23 22.58 8.61
C VAL A 403 -6.65 21.67 9.69
N SER A 404 -5.35 21.79 9.95
CA SER A 404 -4.63 20.88 10.83
C SER A 404 -4.99 21.13 12.30
N GLU A 405 -5.34 20.06 13.01
CA GLU A 405 -5.31 20.02 14.47
C GLU A 405 -3.86 20.02 14.94
N THR A 406 -3.22 21.18 14.94
CA THR A 406 -1.82 21.27 15.36
C THR A 406 -1.69 20.88 16.83
N ILE A 407 -0.93 19.82 17.12
CA ILE A 407 -0.54 19.48 18.49
C ILE A 407 0.34 20.61 19.01
N LYS A 408 -0.21 21.42 19.92
CA LYS A 408 0.51 22.55 20.52
C LYS A 408 1.50 22.09 21.61
N ASP A 409 1.26 20.91 22.19
CA ASP A 409 2.13 20.36 23.24
C ASP A 409 3.33 19.62 22.62
N VAL A 410 4.51 20.22 22.78
CA VAL A 410 5.78 19.69 22.25
C VAL A 410 6.17 18.36 22.90
N ASN A 411 5.80 18.11 24.16
CA ASN A 411 6.13 16.86 24.85
C ASN A 411 5.29 15.70 24.29
N ILE A 412 4.01 15.95 24.03
CA ILE A 412 3.11 14.96 23.40
C ILE A 412 3.58 14.66 21.97
N LEU A 413 3.93 15.68 21.19
CA LEU A 413 4.47 15.46 19.85
C LEU A 413 5.77 14.64 19.90
N LYS A 414 6.65 14.92 20.86
CA LYS A 414 7.90 14.18 21.03
C LYS A 414 7.65 12.71 21.40
N SER A 415 6.66 12.41 22.25
CA SER A 415 6.33 11.02 22.60
C SER A 415 5.79 10.25 21.40
N PHE A 416 4.98 10.88 20.54
CA PHE A 416 4.51 10.26 19.29
C PHE A 416 5.64 9.98 18.30
N ILE A 417 6.59 10.90 18.15
CA ILE A 417 7.78 10.67 17.31
C ILE A 417 8.63 9.52 17.88
N GLN A 418 8.82 9.47 19.21
CA GLN A 418 9.57 8.39 19.87
C GLN A 418 8.89 7.03 19.68
N HIS A 419 7.57 6.96 19.83
CA HIS A 419 6.77 5.76 19.58
C HIS A 419 6.99 5.26 18.14
N ASN A 420 6.80 6.12 17.14
CA ASN A 420 6.99 5.74 15.74
C ASN A 420 8.42 5.27 15.45
N ASN A 421 9.44 5.93 16.02
CA ASN A 421 10.84 5.53 15.86
C ASN A 421 11.09 4.13 16.42
N GLN A 422 10.61 3.82 17.63
CA GLN A 422 10.78 2.50 18.25
C GLN A 422 10.05 1.39 17.48
N ALA A 423 8.80 1.64 17.08
CA ALA A 423 8.03 0.69 16.28
C ALA A 423 8.72 0.42 14.93
N ARG A 424 9.29 1.46 14.31
CA ARG A 424 9.99 1.38 13.03
C ARG A 424 11.30 0.59 13.13
N GLU A 425 12.12 0.85 14.13
CA GLU A 425 13.37 0.09 14.36
C GLU A 425 13.09 -1.42 14.43
N LYS A 426 12.09 -1.82 15.24
CA LYS A 426 11.67 -3.21 15.38
C LYS A 426 11.18 -3.79 14.04
N LYS A 427 10.42 -3.02 13.26
CA LYS A 427 9.85 -3.51 11.99
C LYS A 427 10.88 -3.61 10.88
N VAL A 428 11.86 -2.71 10.82
CA VAL A 428 12.97 -2.78 9.86
C VAL A 428 13.74 -4.09 10.03
N GLU A 429 14.02 -4.52 11.26
CA GLU A 429 14.69 -5.80 11.52
C GLU A 429 13.86 -7.00 11.00
N ASP A 430 12.54 -7.02 11.22
CA ASP A 430 11.63 -8.05 10.68
C ASP A 430 11.65 -8.09 9.15
N LEU A 431 11.56 -6.92 8.51
CA LEU A 431 11.58 -6.80 7.04
C LEU A 431 12.91 -7.27 6.44
N LEU A 432 14.05 -6.83 6.99
CA LEU A 432 15.37 -7.25 6.53
C LEU A 432 15.61 -8.75 6.77
N CYS A 433 15.06 -9.29 7.85
CA CYS A 433 15.12 -10.73 8.10
C CYS A 433 14.27 -11.53 7.10
N ARG A 434 13.12 -11.00 6.69
CA ARG A 434 12.19 -11.64 5.74
C ARG A 434 12.69 -11.61 4.31
N TYR A 435 13.22 -10.47 3.86
CA TYR A 435 13.57 -10.23 2.45
C TYR A 435 15.08 -10.23 2.16
N GLY A 436 15.91 -10.21 3.21
CA GLY A 436 17.37 -10.12 3.10
C GLY A 436 17.90 -8.69 3.22
N SER A 437 19.14 -8.56 3.70
CA SER A 437 19.78 -7.27 3.98
C SER A 437 20.67 -6.74 2.85
N ASP A 438 21.01 -7.56 1.85
CA ASP A 438 21.90 -7.19 0.73
C ASP A 438 21.12 -6.63 -0.47
N THR A 439 20.17 -5.74 -0.19
CA THR A 439 19.26 -5.22 -1.21
C THR A 439 19.60 -3.78 -1.60
N GLY A 440 20.44 -3.06 -0.87
CA GLY A 440 20.70 -1.63 -1.11
C GLY A 440 19.47 -0.73 -0.88
N CYS A 441 18.42 -1.25 -0.24
CA CYS A 441 17.27 -0.46 0.21
C CYS A 441 17.56 0.14 1.60
N SER A 442 17.41 1.45 1.74
CA SER A 442 17.57 2.19 2.99
C SER A 442 16.28 2.89 3.39
N MET A 443 16.16 3.26 4.67
CA MET A 443 14.99 3.92 5.27
C MET A 443 15.01 5.43 5.09
#